data_AF-S4TD57-F1
#
_entry.id   AF-S4TD57-F1
#
_cell.length_a   1.000
_cell.length_b   1.000
_cell.length_c   1.000
_cell.angle_alpha   90.00
_cell.angle_beta   90.00
_cell.angle_gamma   90.00
#
_symmetry.space_group_name_H-M   'P 1'
#
loop_
_entity.id
_entity.type
_entity.pdbx_description
1 polymer ?
#
loop_
_entity_poly.entity_id
_entity_poly.type
_entity_poly.pdbx_seq_one_letter_code
_entity_poly.pdbx_strand_id
1 'polypeptide(L)'
;MISKNLIRTTIEQSEKEILDFRDLINDQANLSIFFMKLWQIKDLYPKFTQYNPFTQKTLLLQELKNLAGIYCWYNITRDLFYIGSSNNLRQRMTCYLSLAYLTSHQDYSIINRALLKYGFSGT
;
A
#
# COMPACT_ATOMS: atom_id res chain seq x y z
N MET A 1 21.45 -28.34 15.49
CA MET A 1 22.34 -27.27 15.01
C MET A 1 21.98 -27.01 13.55
N ILE A 2 21.35 -25.87 13.22
CA ILE A 2 20.93 -25.58 11.84
C ILE A 2 22.18 -25.32 11.00
N SER A 3 22.30 -26.00 9.86
CA SER A 3 23.46 -25.89 8.97
C SER A 3 23.60 -24.47 8.43
N LYS A 4 24.82 -23.90 8.48
CA LYS A 4 25.14 -22.59 7.90
C LYS A 4 24.78 -22.50 6.41
N ASN A 5 24.85 -23.63 5.70
CA ASN A 5 24.42 -23.70 4.30
C ASN A 5 22.92 -23.49 4.16
N LEU A 6 22.10 -24.08 5.04
CA LEU A 6 20.64 -23.92 4.98
C LEU A 6 20.23 -22.46 5.19
N ILE A 7 20.84 -21.77 6.17
CA ILE A 7 20.57 -20.35 6.42
C ILE A 7 20.96 -19.49 5.21
N ARG A 8 22.13 -19.78 4.62
CA ARG A 8 22.62 -19.04 3.44
C ARG A 8 21.70 -19.23 2.24
N THR A 9 21.27 -20.46 1.97
CA THR A 9 20.35 -20.74 0.86
C THR A 9 19.01 -20.06 1.06
N THR A 10 18.47 -20.04 2.27
CA THR A 10 17.22 -19.33 2.58
C THR A 10 17.35 -17.82 2.35
N ILE A 11 18.48 -17.21 2.75
CA ILE A 11 18.73 -15.78 2.53
C ILE A 11 18.84 -15.49 1.03
N GLU A 12 19.64 -16.26 0.29
CA GLU A 12 19.80 -16.12 -1.16
C GLU A 12 18.47 -16.27 -1.91
N GLN A 13 17.60 -17.17 -1.45
CA GLN A 13 16.26 -17.35 -2.00
C GLN A 13 15.38 -16.10 -1.78
N SER A 14 15.39 -15.56 -0.56
CA SER A 14 14.61 -14.36 -0.22
C SER A 14 15.12 -13.10 -0.93
N GLU A 15 16.43 -12.96 -1.11
CA GLU A 15 17.02 -11.83 -1.84
C GLU A 15 16.66 -11.89 -3.33
N LYS A 16 16.64 -13.09 -3.92
CA LYS A 16 16.21 -13.30 -5.30
C LYS A 16 14.73 -12.95 -5.48
N GLU A 17 13.87 -13.39 -4.57
CA GLU A 17 12.45 -13.01 -4.58
C GLU A 17 12.29 -11.48 -4.54
N ILE A 18 13.06 -10.78 -3.70
CA ILE A 18 13.03 -9.32 -3.59
C ILE A 18 13.50 -8.62 -4.89
N LEU A 19 14.55 -9.14 -5.54
CA LEU A 19 15.06 -8.64 -6.82
C LEU A 19 14.04 -8.84 -7.94
N ASP A 20 13.43 -10.02 -8.03
CA ASP A 20 12.37 -10.33 -9.01
C ASP A 20 11.14 -9.42 -8.82
N PHE A 21 10.83 -9.03 -7.57
CA PHE A 21 9.78 -8.05 -7.29
C PHE A 21 10.14 -6.63 -7.73
N ARG A 22 11.41 -6.22 -7.58
CA ARG A 22 11.89 -4.88 -7.99
C ARG A 22 11.88 -4.71 -9.50
N ASP A 23 12.41 -5.69 -10.22
CA ASP A 23 12.49 -5.63 -11.68
C ASP A 23 11.09 -5.63 -12.32
N LEU A 24 10.14 -6.31 -11.68
CA LEU A 24 8.73 -6.32 -12.07
C LEU A 24 8.00 -5.00 -11.84
N ILE A 25 8.32 -4.26 -10.78
CA ILE A 25 7.75 -2.92 -10.52
C ILE A 25 8.20 -1.91 -11.60
N ASN A 26 9.37 -2.14 -12.20
CA ASN A 26 9.93 -1.25 -13.21
C ASN A 26 9.40 -1.52 -14.63
N ASP A 27 8.69 -2.63 -14.85
CA ASP A 27 8.02 -2.91 -16.12
C ASP A 27 6.59 -2.33 -16.11
N GLN A 28 6.40 -1.24 -16.86
CA GLN A 28 5.12 -0.54 -17.01
C GLN A 28 4.02 -1.38 -17.69
N ALA A 29 4.34 -2.59 -18.19
CA ALA A 29 3.48 -3.33 -19.09
C ALA A 29 2.31 -4.08 -18.44
N ASN A 30 2.22 -4.31 -17.13
CA ASN A 30 1.01 -4.93 -16.56
C ASN A 30 0.86 -4.78 -15.03
N LEU A 31 0.13 -3.76 -14.58
CA LEU A 31 -0.33 -3.66 -13.18
C LEU A 31 -1.37 -4.74 -12.81
N SER A 32 -1.99 -5.38 -13.80
CA SER A 32 -2.71 -6.65 -13.62
C SER A 32 -1.84 -7.71 -12.93
N ILE A 33 -0.52 -7.73 -13.23
CA ILE A 33 0.45 -8.62 -12.59
C ILE A 33 0.78 -8.15 -11.17
N PHE A 34 0.88 -6.84 -10.92
CA PHE A 34 1.08 -6.31 -9.57
C PHE A 34 -0.07 -6.69 -8.63
N PHE A 35 -1.32 -6.53 -9.08
CA PHE A 35 -2.51 -6.99 -8.33
C PHE A 35 -2.54 -8.50 -8.15
N MET A 36 -2.29 -9.26 -9.23
CA MET A 36 -2.22 -10.73 -9.17
C MET A 36 -1.16 -11.21 -8.18
N LYS A 37 0.00 -10.54 -8.10
CA LYS A 37 1.06 -10.92 -7.16
C LYS A 37 0.81 -10.44 -5.75
N LEU A 38 0.29 -9.22 -5.52
CA LEU A 38 -0.19 -8.80 -4.20
C LEU A 38 -1.21 -9.80 -3.65
N TRP A 39 -2.09 -10.29 -4.52
CA TRP A 39 -3.04 -11.34 -4.19
C TRP A 39 -2.38 -12.68 -3.88
N GLN A 40 -1.30 -13.05 -4.57
CA GLN A 40 -0.53 -14.28 -4.28
C GLN A 40 0.20 -14.22 -2.94
N ILE A 41 0.66 -13.04 -2.51
CA ILE A 41 1.38 -12.87 -1.24
C ILE A 41 0.48 -12.48 -0.07
N LYS A 42 -0.82 -12.28 -0.29
CA LYS A 42 -1.76 -11.85 0.77
C LYS A 42 -1.73 -12.80 1.97
N ASP A 43 -1.54 -14.09 1.71
CA ASP A 43 -1.53 -15.15 2.72
C ASP A 43 -0.22 -15.18 3.52
N LEU A 44 0.82 -14.47 3.06
CA LEU A 44 2.05 -14.23 3.81
C LEU A 44 1.90 -13.13 4.87
N TYR A 45 0.83 -12.35 4.81
CA TYR A 45 0.56 -11.28 5.77
C TYR A 45 -0.47 -11.73 6.80
N PRO A 46 -0.23 -11.49 8.11
CA PRO A 46 -1.18 -11.84 9.17
C PRO A 46 -2.57 -11.20 8.99
N LYS A 47 -2.63 -10.06 8.28
CA LYS A 47 -3.87 -9.35 7.95
C LYS A 47 -3.71 -8.61 6.63
N PHE A 48 -4.47 -9.02 5.62
CA PHE A 48 -4.62 -8.32 4.34
C PHE A 48 -6.06 -7.86 4.18
N THR A 49 -6.28 -6.55 4.00
CA THR A 49 -7.62 -5.99 3.84
C THR A 49 -7.67 -4.97 2.71
N GLN A 50 -8.77 -5.00 1.94
CA GLN A 50 -9.03 -4.08 0.85
C GLN A 50 -10.28 -3.27 1.17
N TYR A 51 -10.18 -1.95 1.04
CA TYR A 51 -11.28 -1.02 1.28
C TYR A 51 -11.39 -0.02 0.14
N ASN A 52 -12.62 0.34 -0.21
CA ASN A 52 -12.87 1.65 -0.81
C ASN A 52 -13.01 2.67 0.35
N PRO A 53 -12.01 3.52 0.57
CA PRO A 53 -11.94 4.34 1.77
C PRO A 53 -12.94 5.51 1.74
N PHE A 54 -13.55 5.81 0.59
CA PHE A 54 -14.58 6.84 0.44
C PHE A 54 -15.97 6.31 0.77
N THR A 55 -16.27 5.05 0.44
CA THR A 55 -17.58 4.43 0.74
C THR A 55 -17.58 3.65 2.05
N GLN A 56 -16.43 3.16 2.51
CA GLN A 56 -16.28 2.30 3.69
C GLN A 56 -15.46 2.96 4.81
N LYS A 57 -15.42 4.30 4.86
CA LYS A 57 -14.59 5.08 5.80
C LYS A 57 -14.72 4.63 7.25
N THR A 58 -15.94 4.48 7.76
CA THR A 58 -16.17 4.13 9.16
C THR A 58 -15.59 2.76 9.51
N LEU A 59 -15.86 1.75 8.69
CA LEU A 59 -15.35 0.39 8.85
C LEU A 59 -13.82 0.38 8.80
N LEU A 60 -13.23 1.01 7.77
CA LEU A 60 -11.78 1.14 7.61
C LEU A 60 -11.12 1.75 8.85
N LEU A 61 -11.63 2.87 9.35
CA LEU A 61 -11.02 3.56 10.49
C LEU A 61 -11.18 2.79 11.81
N GLN A 62 -12.23 1.98 11.95
CA GLN A 62 -12.40 1.08 13.08
C GLN A 62 -11.38 -0.07 13.02
N GLU A 63 -11.21 -0.67 11.86
CA GLU A 63 -10.28 -1.77 11.60
C GLU A 63 -8.80 -1.40 11.78
N LEU A 64 -8.44 -0.15 11.48
CA LEU A 64 -7.08 0.37 11.59
C LEU A 64 -6.72 0.89 12.98
N LYS A 65 -7.65 0.82 13.93
CA LYS A 65 -7.42 1.30 15.30
C LYS A 65 -6.26 0.53 15.94
N ASN A 66 -5.30 1.26 16.50
CA ASN A 66 -4.11 0.73 17.17
C ASN A 66 -3.20 -0.14 16.27
N LEU A 67 -3.30 0.01 14.94
CA LEU A 67 -2.42 -0.69 14.01
C LEU A 67 -1.32 0.23 13.48
N ALA A 68 -0.10 -0.31 13.43
CA ALA A 68 1.02 0.20 12.67
C ALA A 68 1.25 -0.70 11.45
N GLY A 69 1.86 -0.18 10.39
CA GLY A 69 2.22 -1.02 9.25
C GLY A 69 2.41 -0.27 7.95
N ILE A 70 2.40 -1.05 6.86
CA ILE A 70 2.52 -0.60 5.48
C ILE A 70 1.13 -0.65 4.84
N TYR A 71 0.83 0.30 3.96
CA TYR A 71 -0.41 0.37 3.21
C TYR A 71 -0.13 0.72 1.75
N CYS A 72 -1.08 0.35 0.88
CA CYS A 72 -1.08 0.67 -0.53
C CYS A 72 -2.35 1.45 -0.87
N TRP A 73 -2.21 2.65 -1.44
CA TRP A 73 -3.29 3.34 -2.14
C TRP A 73 -3.23 2.97 -3.60
N TYR A 74 -4.34 2.49 -4.15
CA TYR A 74 -4.44 2.22 -5.58
C TYR A 74 -5.45 3.16 -6.23
N ASN A 75 -4.97 3.86 -7.25
CA ASN A 75 -5.78 4.70 -8.10
C ASN A 75 -6.27 3.87 -9.29
N ILE A 76 -7.51 3.40 -9.19
CA ILE A 76 -8.17 2.59 -10.24
C ILE A 76 -8.30 3.33 -11.57
N THR A 77 -8.33 4.66 -11.57
CA THR A 77 -8.55 5.48 -12.78
C THR A 77 -7.26 5.66 -13.58
N ARG A 78 -6.12 5.71 -12.90
CA ARG A 78 -4.81 5.94 -13.51
C ARG A 78 -3.92 4.70 -13.53
N ASP A 79 -4.37 3.62 -12.90
CA ASP A 79 -3.60 2.40 -12.71
C ASP A 79 -2.24 2.68 -12.05
N LEU A 80 -2.28 3.48 -10.98
CA LEU A 80 -1.08 3.87 -10.23
C LEU A 80 -1.26 3.54 -8.77
N PHE A 81 -0.17 3.22 -8.09
CA PHE A 81 -0.18 2.94 -6.66
C PHE A 81 0.78 3.84 -5.89
N TYR A 82 0.48 3.99 -4.60
CA TYR A 82 1.34 4.66 -3.63
C TYR A 82 1.49 3.76 -2.40
N ILE A 83 2.73 3.41 -2.06
CA ILE A 83 3.06 2.66 -0.86
C ILE A 83 3.53 3.63 0.22
N GLY A 84 2.96 3.50 1.41
CA GLY A 84 3.40 4.26 2.57
C GLY A 84 3.39 3.42 3.84
N SER A 85 3.98 3.96 4.89
CA SER A 85 3.97 3.35 6.22
C SER A 85 3.53 4.35 7.29
N SER A 86 3.07 3.84 8.44
CA SER A 86 2.72 4.64 9.61
C SER A 86 2.81 3.81 10.89
N ASN A 87 3.22 4.44 11.99
CA ASN A 87 3.06 3.89 13.33
C ASN A 87 1.60 3.97 13.84
N ASN A 88 0.77 4.77 13.18
CA ASN A 88 -0.66 4.88 13.44
C ASN A 88 -1.42 4.97 12.11
N LEU A 89 -1.91 3.81 11.63
CA LEU A 89 -2.61 3.72 10.35
C LEU A 89 -3.94 4.46 10.38
N ARG A 90 -4.70 4.39 11.48
CA ARG A 90 -5.97 5.12 11.62
C ARG A 90 -5.78 6.62 11.46
N GLN A 91 -4.78 7.20 12.14
CA GLN A 91 -4.49 8.63 12.03
C GLN A 91 -4.07 8.99 10.60
N ARG A 92 -3.18 8.21 9.98
CA ARG A 92 -2.73 8.44 8.61
C ARG A 92 -3.90 8.42 7.61
N MET A 93 -4.79 7.43 7.69
CA MET A 93 -5.96 7.36 6.82
C MET A 93 -6.97 8.47 7.10
N THR A 94 -7.10 8.91 8.36
CA THR A 94 -7.95 10.06 8.69
C THR A 94 -7.46 11.33 8.01
N CYS A 95 -6.15 11.57 7.98
CA CYS A 95 -5.54 12.70 7.26
C CYS A 95 -5.85 12.64 5.76
N TYR A 96 -5.65 11.48 5.14
CA TYR A 96 -5.93 11.28 3.71
C TYR A 96 -7.42 11.38 3.35
N LEU A 97 -8.32 11.13 4.30
CA LEU A 97 -9.77 11.24 4.13
C LEU A 97 -10.36 12.56 4.64
N SER A 98 -9.52 13.59 4.80
CA SER A 98 -9.89 14.93 5.21
C SER A 98 -9.52 15.93 4.12
N LEU A 99 -10.53 16.50 3.45
CA LEU A 99 -10.32 17.51 2.41
C LEU A 99 -9.52 18.70 2.93
N ALA A 100 -9.84 19.20 4.14
CA ALA A 100 -9.11 20.30 4.76
C ALA A 100 -7.62 19.98 4.98
N TYR A 101 -7.31 18.75 5.43
CA TYR A 101 -5.93 18.31 5.58
C TYR A 101 -5.21 18.25 4.23
N LEU A 102 -5.86 17.65 3.23
CA LEU A 102 -5.28 17.51 1.91
C LEU A 102 -5.00 18.86 1.26
N THR A 103 -5.95 19.80 1.31
CA THR A 103 -5.79 21.15 0.73
C THR A 103 -4.65 21.92 1.40
N SER A 104 -4.53 21.82 2.73
CA SER A 104 -3.44 22.48 3.47
C SER A 104 -2.07 21.82 3.29
N HIS A 105 -2.03 20.57 2.80
CA HIS A 105 -0.80 19.79 2.67
C HIS A 105 -0.53 19.29 1.24
N GLN A 106 -1.15 19.89 0.23
CA GLN A 106 -1.07 19.41 -1.16
C GLN A 106 0.34 19.49 -1.74
N ASP A 107 1.13 20.49 -1.34
CA ASP A 107 2.45 20.71 -1.92
C ASP A 107 3.49 19.71 -1.40
N TYR A 108 3.28 19.18 -0.19
CA TYR A 108 4.23 18.32 0.51
C TYR A 108 4.21 16.86 0.07
N SER A 109 3.15 16.39 -0.60
CA SER A 109 3.00 14.96 -0.86
C SER A 109 2.26 14.64 -2.16
N ILE A 110 2.84 13.74 -2.95
CA ILE A 110 2.25 13.28 -4.20
C ILE A 110 0.91 12.57 -3.99
N ILE A 111 0.78 11.79 -2.90
CA ILE A 111 -0.49 11.13 -2.57
C ILE A 111 -1.56 12.16 -2.20
N ASN A 112 -1.21 13.27 -1.54
CA ASN A 112 -2.18 14.31 -1.22
C ASN A 112 -2.75 14.95 -2.49
N ARG A 113 -1.89 15.30 -3.46
CA ARG A 113 -2.33 15.81 -4.77
C ARG A 113 -3.18 14.81 -5.53
N ALA A 114 -2.80 13.53 -5.51
CA ALA A 114 -3.55 12.48 -6.17
C ALA A 114 -4.95 12.32 -5.55
N LEU A 115 -5.06 12.33 -4.22
CA LEU A 115 -6.34 12.21 -3.52
C LEU A 115 -7.23 13.42 -3.77
N LEU A 116 -6.70 14.65 -3.78
CA LEU A 116 -7.46 15.84 -4.16
C LEU A 116 -8.01 15.73 -5.59
N LYS A 117 -7.15 15.33 -6.53
CA LYS A 117 -7.48 15.31 -7.95
C LYS A 117 -8.42 14.16 -8.35
N TYR A 118 -8.34 13.02 -7.69
CA TYR A 118 -9.05 11.80 -8.13
C TYR A 118 -9.99 11.21 -7.07
N GLY A 119 -9.80 11.53 -5.80
CA GLY A 119 -10.63 11.02 -4.69
C GLY A 119 -11.76 11.95 -4.29
N PHE A 120 -11.60 13.26 -4.51
CA PHE A 120 -12.58 14.30 -4.13
C PHE A 120 -13.13 15.09 -5.33
N SER A 121 -12.74 14.75 -6.56
CA SER A 121 -13.14 15.49 -7.78
C SER A 121 -14.58 15.24 -8.24
N GLY A 122 -15.44 14.65 -7.40
CA GLY A 122 -16.83 14.30 -7.72
C GLY A 122 -17.83 14.60 -6.59
N THR A 123 -17.44 15.42 -5.63
CA THR A 123 -18.29 15.96 -4.56
C THR A 123 -18.47 17.46 -4.69
#